data_AF-A0A939WIU1-F1
#
_entry.id   AF-A0A939WIU1-F1
#
_cell.length_a   1.000
_cell.length_b   1.000
_cell.length_c   1.000
_cell.angle_alpha   90.00
_cell.angle_beta   90.00
_cell.angle_gamma   90.00
#
_symmetry.space_group_name_H-M   'P 1'
#
loop_
_entity.id
_entity.type
_entity.pdbx_description
1 polymer ?
#
loop_
_entity_poly.entity_id
_entity_poly.type
_entity_poly.pdbx_seq_one_letter_code
_entity_poly.pdbx_strand_id
1 'polypeptide(L)'
;MTEDELHQLKRELYKWAKQNLRGQKVTNVDSGNIIEISAQGIGEWYSKSKSEEQIKSITLLTEILQSARLTHTSKNTHSERKNAPTFEYYECPIEIDEKGFNAVTSIKVVIENVGDRRIYYHHYLGDLKNQTALNSSAPTN
;
A
#
# COMPACT_ATOMS: atom_id res chain seq x y z
N MET A 1 -7.19 -24.11 -1.92
CA MET A 1 -8.36 -23.25 -2.16
C MET A 1 -8.75 -23.35 -3.61
N THR A 2 -10.04 -23.46 -3.92
CA THR A 2 -10.60 -23.41 -5.28
C THR A 2 -10.78 -21.95 -5.74
N GLU A 3 -11.01 -21.74 -7.04
CA GLU A 3 -11.26 -20.40 -7.58
C GLU A 3 -12.53 -19.77 -6.99
N ASP A 4 -13.59 -20.56 -6.79
CA ASP A 4 -14.84 -20.10 -6.18
C ASP A 4 -14.65 -19.68 -4.72
N GLU A 5 -13.87 -20.44 -3.94
CA GLU A 5 -13.50 -20.09 -2.57
C GLU A 5 -12.69 -18.80 -2.53
N LEU A 6 -11.74 -18.61 -3.45
CA LEU A 6 -10.92 -17.41 -3.55
C LEU A 6 -11.78 -16.17 -3.87
N HIS A 7 -12.72 -16.30 -4.82
CA HIS A 7 -13.66 -15.24 -5.15
C HIS A 7 -14.59 -14.91 -3.98
N GLN A 8 -15.03 -15.92 -3.22
CA GLN A 8 -15.85 -15.71 -2.04
C GLN A 8 -15.07 -14.97 -0.94
N LEU A 9 -13.86 -15.41 -0.62
CA LEU A 9 -12.97 -14.76 0.33
C LEU A 9 -12.75 -13.28 -0.04
N LYS A 10 -12.46 -13.00 -1.31
CA LYS A 10 -12.26 -11.64 -1.82
C LYS A 10 -13.48 -10.75 -1.63
N ARG A 11 -14.68 -11.27 -1.87
CA ARG A 11 -15.95 -10.53 -1.66
C ARG A 11 -16.20 -10.26 -0.18
N GLU A 12 -15.92 -11.22 0.68
CA GLU A 12 -16.08 -11.08 2.13
C GLU A 12 -15.14 -10.03 2.68
N LEU A 13 -13.86 -10.12 2.34
CA LEU A 13 -12.86 -9.14 2.78
C LEU A 13 -13.08 -7.76 2.18
N TYR A 14 -13.65 -7.65 0.97
CA TYR A 14 -14.08 -6.35 0.43
C TYR A 14 -15.20 -5.72 1.26
N LYS A 15 -16.23 -6.50 1.65
CA LYS A 15 -17.30 -6.01 2.52
C LYS A 15 -16.75 -5.60 3.88
N TRP A 16 -15.91 -6.44 4.47
CA TRP A 16 -15.23 -6.15 5.74
C TRP A 16 -14.39 -4.87 5.65
N ALA A 17 -13.57 -4.70 4.62
CA ALA A 17 -12.72 -3.52 4.45
C ALA A 17 -13.54 -2.24 4.32
N LYS A 18 -14.66 -2.29 3.57
CA LYS A 18 -15.57 -1.14 3.46
C LYS A 18 -16.21 -0.74 4.78
N GLN A 19 -16.50 -1.70 5.65
CA GLN A 19 -17.14 -1.46 6.95
C GLN A 19 -16.12 -1.00 8.00
N ASN A 20 -14.92 -1.56 7.98
CA ASN A 20 -13.94 -1.38 9.05
C ASN A 20 -12.89 -0.33 8.72
N LEU A 21 -12.42 -0.24 7.46
CA LEU A 21 -11.27 0.59 7.09
C LEU A 21 -11.66 1.93 6.45
N ARG A 22 -12.78 1.99 5.75
CA ARG A 22 -13.19 3.18 5.01
C ARG A 22 -13.31 4.40 5.94
N GLY A 23 -12.66 5.49 5.55
CA GLY A 23 -12.70 6.77 6.27
C GLY A 23 -11.70 6.86 7.42
N GLN A 24 -10.99 5.77 7.75
CA GLN A 24 -9.89 5.85 8.70
C GLN A 24 -8.75 6.72 8.15
N LYS A 25 -8.04 7.36 9.09
CA LYS A 25 -6.83 8.12 8.84
C LYS A 25 -5.70 7.47 9.64
N VAL A 26 -4.68 6.99 8.96
CA VAL A 26 -3.52 6.33 9.56
C VAL A 26 -2.35 7.29 9.51
N THR A 27 -1.69 7.49 10.66
CA THR A 27 -0.44 8.27 10.70
C THR A 27 0.72 7.33 10.43
N ASN A 28 1.47 7.58 9.37
CA ASN A 28 2.67 6.84 9.04
C ASN A 28 3.82 7.28 9.97
N VAL A 29 4.48 6.32 10.63
CA VAL A 29 5.49 6.60 11.67
C VAL A 29 6.81 7.12 11.10
N ASP A 30 7.15 6.71 9.88
CA ASP A 30 8.40 7.06 9.21
C ASP A 30 8.37 8.50 8.67
N SER A 31 7.30 8.84 7.96
CA SER A 31 7.15 10.13 7.29
C SER A 31 6.36 11.18 8.07
N GLY A 32 5.61 10.76 9.11
CA GLY A 32 4.65 11.62 9.82
C GLY A 32 3.39 11.95 9.01
N ASN A 33 3.25 11.42 7.80
CA ASN A 33 2.12 11.69 6.91
C ASN A 33 0.82 11.04 7.41
N ILE A 34 -0.29 11.76 7.29
CA ILE A 34 -1.63 11.21 7.52
C ILE A 34 -2.17 10.68 6.19
N ILE A 35 -2.49 9.38 6.15
CA ILE A 35 -2.99 8.68 4.97
C ILE A 35 -4.45 8.28 5.21
N GLU A 36 -5.34 8.73 4.32
CA GLU A 36 -6.76 8.37 4.36
C GLU A 36 -7.07 7.12 3.55
N ILE A 37 -7.84 6.20 4.15
CA ILE A 37 -8.36 5.03 3.47
C ILE A 37 -9.71 5.36 2.82
N SER A 38 -9.70 5.59 1.50
CA SER A 38 -10.91 5.92 0.75
C SER A 38 -11.66 4.69 0.25
N ALA A 39 -12.95 4.85 -0.03
CA ALA A 39 -13.75 3.81 -0.70
C ALA A 39 -13.18 3.46 -2.09
N GLN A 40 -12.63 4.46 -2.80
CA GLN A 40 -11.99 4.24 -4.09
C GLN A 40 -10.76 3.33 -3.95
N GLY A 41 -9.89 3.58 -2.96
CA GLY A 41 -8.70 2.76 -2.75
C GLY A 41 -9.03 1.30 -2.41
N ILE A 42 -10.08 1.08 -1.61
CA ILE A 42 -10.58 -0.28 -1.33
C ILE A 42 -11.13 -0.93 -2.62
N GLY A 43 -11.83 -0.17 -3.47
CA GLY A 43 -12.31 -0.66 -4.76
C GLY A 43 -11.20 -1.02 -5.74
N GLU A 44 -10.14 -0.22 -5.78
CA GLU A 44 -8.94 -0.47 -6.59
C GLU A 44 -8.19 -1.73 -6.13
N TRP A 45 -8.00 -1.90 -4.82
CA TRP A 45 -7.49 -3.14 -4.26
C TRP A 45 -8.36 -4.35 -4.66
N TYR A 46 -9.69 -4.23 -4.56
CA TYR A 46 -10.59 -5.29 -4.96
C TYR A 46 -10.49 -5.59 -6.47
N SER A 47 -10.35 -4.59 -7.33
CA SER A 47 -10.21 -4.84 -8.77
C SER A 47 -8.90 -5.54 -9.13
N LYS A 48 -7.80 -5.27 -8.40
CA LYS A 48 -6.44 -5.67 -8.78
C LYS A 48 -5.90 -6.91 -8.06
N SER A 49 -6.46 -7.27 -6.91
CA SER A 49 -5.99 -8.42 -6.12
C SER A 49 -6.32 -9.76 -6.77
N LYS A 50 -5.33 -10.65 -6.90
CA LYS A 50 -5.50 -11.94 -7.61
C LYS A 50 -5.11 -13.16 -6.79
N SER A 51 -4.04 -13.09 -6.00
CA SER A 51 -3.61 -14.20 -5.14
C SER A 51 -4.31 -14.17 -3.79
N GLU A 52 -4.34 -15.33 -3.12
CA GLU A 52 -4.89 -15.48 -1.78
C GLU A 52 -4.17 -14.56 -0.78
N GLU A 53 -2.84 -14.49 -0.84
CA GLU A 53 -2.04 -13.66 0.06
C GLU A 53 -2.32 -12.16 -0.16
N GLN A 54 -2.45 -11.73 -1.42
CA GLN A 54 -2.84 -10.35 -1.75
C GLN A 54 -4.27 -10.01 -1.31
N ILE A 55 -5.15 -11.01 -1.28
CA ILE A 55 -6.51 -10.86 -0.80
C ILE A 55 -6.52 -10.75 0.74
N LYS A 56 -5.72 -11.57 1.42
CA LYS A 56 -5.60 -11.53 2.88
C LYS A 56 -4.89 -10.26 3.37
N SER A 57 -3.95 -9.71 2.62
CA SER A 57 -3.16 -8.54 3.04
C SER A 57 -3.98 -7.29 3.37
N ILE A 58 -5.22 -7.18 2.92
CA ILE A 58 -6.10 -6.05 3.26
C ILE A 58 -6.42 -5.98 4.76
N THR A 59 -6.37 -7.11 5.47
CA THR A 59 -6.58 -7.14 6.93
C THR A 59 -5.45 -6.45 7.68
N LEU A 60 -4.28 -6.34 7.05
CA LEU A 60 -3.08 -5.68 7.58
C LEU A 60 -2.93 -4.23 7.07
N LEU A 61 -3.90 -3.69 6.33
CA LEU A 61 -3.72 -2.39 5.65
C LEU A 61 -3.34 -1.25 6.61
N THR A 62 -3.94 -1.17 7.79
CA THR A 62 -3.61 -0.12 8.77
C THR A 62 -2.18 -0.24 9.27
N GLU A 63 -1.72 -1.47 9.54
CA GLU A 63 -0.35 -1.74 9.97
C GLU A 63 0.65 -1.41 8.86
N ILE A 64 0.36 -1.84 7.62
CA ILE A 64 1.16 -1.50 6.44
C ILE A 64 1.28 0.02 6.32
N LEU A 65 0.16 0.75 6.32
CA LEU A 65 0.17 2.20 6.18
C LEU A 65 0.90 2.91 7.31
N GLN A 66 0.82 2.37 8.54
CA GLN A 66 1.48 2.93 9.70
C GLN A 66 3.00 2.74 9.62
N SER A 67 3.47 1.56 9.22
CA SER A 67 4.88 1.16 9.33
C SER A 67 5.69 1.27 8.03
N ALA A 68 5.04 1.40 6.87
CA ALA A 68 5.72 1.42 5.59
C ALA A 68 6.65 2.64 5.45
N ARG A 69 7.79 2.46 4.80
CA ARG A 69 8.76 3.52 4.53
C ARG A 69 8.57 4.10 3.15
N LEU A 70 8.67 5.42 3.01
CA LEU A 70 8.62 6.06 1.70
C LEU A 70 9.86 5.66 0.88
N THR A 71 9.68 5.00 -0.27
CA THR A 71 10.80 4.56 -1.12
C THR A 71 10.89 5.32 -2.44
N HIS A 72 9.77 5.75 -2.99
CA HIS A 72 9.74 6.43 -4.28
C HIS A 72 8.60 7.46 -4.36
N THR A 73 8.82 8.49 -5.16
CA THR A 73 7.78 9.44 -5.55
C THR A 73 7.78 9.55 -7.06
N SER A 74 6.63 9.30 -7.68
CA SER A 74 6.44 9.47 -9.11
C SER A 74 5.60 10.72 -9.37
N LYS A 75 6.22 11.68 -10.06
CA LYS A 75 5.50 12.77 -10.72
C LYS A 75 4.94 12.21 -12.03
N ASN A 76 3.69 12.55 -12.34
CA ASN A 76 3.05 12.01 -13.53
C ASN A 76 3.82 12.42 -14.81
N THR A 77 4.05 11.45 -15.69
CA THR A 77 4.68 11.61 -17.01
C THR A 77 3.77 12.28 -18.04
N HIS A 78 2.47 12.45 -17.76
CA HIS A 78 1.51 13.19 -18.59
C HIS A 78 1.31 14.62 -18.08
N SER A 79 2.37 15.43 -18.19
CA SER A 79 2.41 16.84 -17.77
C SER A 79 1.35 17.75 -18.41
N GLU A 80 0.72 17.31 -19.50
CA GLU A 80 -0.39 18.03 -20.16
C GLU A 80 -1.65 18.15 -19.29
N ARG A 81 -1.84 17.27 -18.30
CA ARG A 81 -3.05 17.25 -17.47
C ARG A 81 -2.85 18.17 -16.27
N LYS A 82 -3.53 19.32 -16.26
CA LYS A 82 -3.46 20.36 -15.20
C LYS A 82 -3.60 19.86 -13.75
N ASN A 83 -4.19 18.67 -13.53
CA ASN A 83 -4.43 18.09 -12.21
C ASN A 83 -3.89 16.63 -12.09
N ALA A 84 -2.79 16.32 -12.77
CA ALA A 84 -2.24 14.98 -12.76
C ALA A 84 -1.87 14.54 -11.33
N PRO A 85 -2.36 13.41 -10.82
CA PRO A 85 -2.06 12.97 -9.47
C PRO A 85 -0.59 12.60 -9.34
N THR A 86 0.05 13.10 -8.28
CA THR A 86 1.36 12.64 -7.83
C THR A 86 1.17 11.38 -7.00
N PHE A 87 2.07 10.41 -7.14
CA PHE A 87 2.03 9.19 -6.34
C PHE A 87 3.27 9.06 -5.47
N GLU A 88 3.07 8.68 -4.23
CA GLU A 88 4.10 8.22 -3.30
C GLU A 88 4.00 6.70 -3.17
N TYR A 89 5.13 6.02 -3.09
CA TYR A 89 5.24 4.58 -2.92
C TYR A 89 5.92 4.26 -1.61
N TYR A 90 5.27 3.44 -0.82
CA TYR A 90 5.75 3.02 0.49
C TYR A 90 5.94 1.51 0.51
N GLU A 91 6.99 1.03 1.17
CA GLU A 91 7.29 -0.39 1.29
C GLU A 91 7.30 -0.85 2.75
N CYS A 92 6.69 -1.99 3.03
CA CYS A 92 6.65 -2.61 4.34
C CYS A 92 6.82 -4.12 4.24
N PRO A 93 7.80 -4.73 4.92
CA PRO A 93 7.80 -6.18 5.07
C PRO A 93 6.59 -6.59 5.91
N ILE A 94 5.90 -7.65 5.48
CA ILE A 94 4.77 -8.25 6.20
C ILE A 94 4.85 -9.77 6.12
N GLU A 95 4.08 -10.42 6.98
CA GLU A 95 3.93 -11.87 6.98
C GLU A 95 2.45 -12.24 6.83
N ILE A 96 2.17 -13.20 5.95
CA ILE A 96 0.82 -13.74 5.72
C ILE A 96 0.94 -15.25 5.67
N ASP A 97 0.25 -15.96 6.57
CA ASP A 97 0.31 -17.41 6.68
C ASP A 97 1.76 -17.93 6.74
N GLU A 98 2.60 -17.34 7.58
CA GLU A 98 4.03 -17.68 7.77
C GLU A 98 4.93 -17.42 6.56
N LYS A 99 4.40 -16.80 5.50
CA LYS A 99 5.16 -16.39 4.31
C LYS A 99 5.44 -14.89 4.37
N GLY A 100 6.71 -14.53 4.20
CA GLY A 100 7.14 -13.15 4.14
C GLY A 100 6.93 -12.52 2.75
N PHE A 101 6.44 -11.28 2.74
CA PHE A 101 6.25 -10.46 1.55
C PHE A 101 6.73 -9.03 1.77
N ASN A 102 7.00 -8.30 0.68
CA ASN A 102 7.15 -6.85 0.73
C ASN A 102 5.88 -6.19 0.17
N ALA A 103 5.09 -5.56 1.03
CA ALA A 103 3.91 -4.81 0.61
C ALA A 103 4.33 -3.45 0.05
N VAL A 104 4.06 -3.23 -1.23
CA VAL A 104 4.29 -1.95 -1.91
C VAL A 104 2.97 -1.21 -2.05
N THR A 105 2.83 -0.12 -1.31
CA THR A 105 1.60 0.68 -1.24
C THR A 105 1.74 1.95 -2.06
N SER A 106 0.78 2.18 -2.95
CA SER A 106 0.63 3.42 -3.72
C SER A 106 -0.31 4.38 -3.01
N ILE A 107 0.17 5.60 -2.78
CA ILE A 107 -0.57 6.70 -2.15
C ILE A 107 -0.74 7.82 -3.18
N LYS A 108 -1.99 8.19 -3.44
CA LYS A 108 -2.33 9.34 -4.28
C LYS A 108 -2.21 10.61 -3.45
N VAL A 109 -1.41 11.56 -3.92
CA VAL A 109 -1.28 12.89 -3.34
C VAL A 109 -2.23 13.84 -4.08
N VAL A 110 -3.15 14.45 -3.34
CA VAL A 110 -4.07 15.47 -3.80
C VAL A 110 -3.59 16.80 -3.25
N ILE A 111 -3.16 17.69 -4.15
CA ILE A 111 -2.71 19.02 -3.77
C ILE A 111 -3.93 19.87 -3.43
N GLU A 112 -3.98 20.37 -2.20
CA GLU A 112 -5.03 21.28 -1.73
C GLU A 112 -4.40 22.61 -1.26
N ASN A 113 -5.20 23.66 -1.17
CA ASN A 113 -4.72 24.99 -0.76
C ASN A 113 -4.21 25.03 0.69
N VAL A 114 -4.63 24.07 1.53
CA VAL A 114 -4.30 24.00 2.96
C VAL A 114 -3.60 22.67 3.28
N GLY A 115 -2.55 22.38 2.50
CA GLY A 115 -1.71 21.20 2.65
C GLY A 115 -2.20 20.01 1.83
N ASP A 116 -1.25 19.15 1.47
CA ASP A 116 -1.52 18.01 0.61
C ASP A 116 -2.24 16.90 1.35
N ARG A 117 -3.26 16.33 0.71
CA ARG A 117 -4.01 15.18 1.21
C ARG A 117 -3.49 13.89 0.58
N ARG A 118 -3.19 12.91 1.41
CA ARG A 118 -2.72 11.58 1.00
C ARG A 118 -3.84 10.56 1.10
N ILE A 119 -4.12 9.89 0.00
CA ILE A 119 -5.22 8.93 -0.11
C ILE A 119 -4.64 7.60 -0.55
N TYR A 120 -4.88 6.55 0.24
CA TYR A 120 -4.57 5.18 -0.15
C TYR A 120 -5.24 4.84 -1.49
N TYR A 121 -4.43 4.35 -2.44
CA TYR A 121 -4.91 3.96 -3.76
C TYR A 121 -4.96 2.44 -3.90
N HIS A 122 -3.86 1.74 -3.63
CA HIS A 122 -3.78 0.28 -3.73
C HIS A 122 -2.45 -0.19 -3.13
N HIS A 123 -2.35 -1.47 -2.77
CA HIS A 123 -1.06 -2.11 -2.51
C HIS A 123 -0.95 -3.44 -3.24
N TYR A 124 0.27 -3.83 -3.61
CA TYR A 124 0.59 -5.17 -4.10
C TYR A 124 1.67 -5.82 -3.23
N LEU A 125 1.77 -7.14 -3.29
CA LEU A 125 2.83 -7.91 -2.65
C LEU A 125 3.91 -8.21 -3.68
N GLY A 126 5.13 -7.80 -3.39
CA GLY A 126 6.33 -8.26 -4.06
C GLY A 126 7.08 -9.27 -3.20
N ASP A 127 8.06 -9.93 -3.81
CA ASP A 127 9.00 -10.76 -3.08
C ASP A 127 9.78 -9.90 -2.07
N LEU A 128 10.07 -10.46 -0.90
CA LEU A 128 11.06 -9.89 0.00
C LEU A 128 12.38 -9.82 -0.77
N LYS A 129 12.78 -8.60 -1.13
CA LYS A 129 14.15 -8.38 -1.60
C LYS A 129 15.06 -8.80 -0.45
N ASN A 130 15.85 -9.85 -0.65
CA ASN A 130 16.95 -10.18 0.25
C ASN A 130 17.76 -8.89 0.45
N GLN A 131 17.78 -8.36 1.68
CA GLN A 131 18.71 -7.32 2.07
C GLN A 131 20.10 -7.94 2.09
N THR A 132 20.70 -8.12 0.93
CA THR A 132 22.11 -8.44 0.79
C THR A 132 22.73 -7.33 -0.03
N ALA A 133 23.72 -6.66 0.57
CA ALA A 133 24.52 -5.51 0.07
C ALA A 133 24.06 -4.12 0.56
N LEU A 134 24.36 -3.80 1.82
CA LEU A 134 24.73 -2.42 2.24
C LEU A 134 25.66 -2.37 3.47
N ASN A 135 26.10 -3.52 4.01
CA ASN A 135 27.06 -3.60 5.14
C ASN A 135 28.40 -4.24 4.76
N SER A 136 28.89 -4.06 3.53
CA SER A 136 30.23 -4.49 3.11
C SER A 136 31.02 -3.34 2.50
N SER A 137 31.14 -2.27 3.26
CA SER A 137 32.23 -1.31 3.13
C SER A 137 32.56 -0.74 4.51
N ALA A 138 33.00 -1.65 5.39
CA ALA A 138 33.91 -1.26 6.47
C ALA A 138 35.26 -0.94 5.80
N PRO A 139 35.88 0.23 6.05
CA PRO A 139 37.17 0.56 5.48
C PRO A 139 38.23 -0.35 6.09
N THR A 140 38.91 -1.15 5.26
CA THR A 140 40.19 -1.75 5.64
C THR A 140 41.30 -0.75 5.36
N ASN A 141 41.87 -0.24 6.47
CA ASN A 141 43.12 0.50 6.66
C ASN A 141 43.28 1.87 6.00
#